data_AF-A0A535XLK2-F1
#
_entry.id   AF-A0A535XLK2-F1
#
_cell.length_a   1.000
_cell.length_b   1.000
_cell.length_c   1.000
_cell.angle_alpha   90.00
_cell.angle_beta   90.00
_cell.angle_gamma   90.00
#
_symmetry.space_group_name_H-M   'P 1'
#
loop_
_entity.id
_entity.type
_entity.pdbx_description
1 polymer ?
#
loop_
_entity_poly.entity_id
_entity_poly.type
_entity_poly.pdbx_seq_one_letter_code
_entity_poly.pdbx_strand_id
1 'polypeptide(L)'
;MPMLLLAAALVIAFAGGLFGTLAATSWIAASRRPVALEAPRFVDETSSSGLAHIYGGGFDFAVGGGVAILDCDGDGRPDIYLAGGAQPAALFRNESLLGGPLRFSRVADGASAL
;
A
#
# COMPACT_ATOMS: atom_id res chain seq x y z
N MET A 1 -51.12 -44.73 -44.54
CA MET A 1 -50.37 -45.56 -43.55
C MET A 1 -49.09 -46.03 -44.23
N PRO A 2 -47.89 -45.99 -43.62
CA PRO A 2 -47.21 -44.92 -42.90
C PRO A 2 -45.80 -44.67 -43.51
N MET A 3 -45.36 -43.42 -43.66
CA MET A 3 -43.93 -43.10 -43.74
C MET A 3 -43.61 -41.82 -42.97
N LEU A 4 -44.33 -41.65 -41.86
CA LEU A 4 -43.86 -40.92 -40.69
C LEU A 4 -42.87 -41.87 -40.01
N LEU A 5 -41.54 -41.78 -40.26
CA LEU A 5 -40.48 -42.32 -39.38
C LEU A 5 -39.02 -42.07 -39.83
N LEU A 6 -38.74 -41.46 -40.98
CA LEU A 6 -37.33 -41.29 -41.45
C LEU A 6 -36.84 -39.84 -41.60
N ALA A 7 -37.50 -38.88 -40.95
CA ALA A 7 -37.02 -37.49 -40.84
C ALA A 7 -36.58 -37.11 -39.41
N ALA A 8 -36.23 -38.10 -38.57
CA ALA A 8 -35.80 -37.88 -37.19
C ALA A 8 -34.33 -38.25 -36.90
N ALA A 9 -33.53 -38.64 -37.92
CA ALA A 9 -32.23 -39.25 -37.67
C ALA A 9 -30.99 -38.56 -38.28
N LEU A 10 -31.09 -37.39 -38.92
CA LEU A 10 -29.91 -36.80 -39.56
C LEU A 10 -29.87 -35.26 -39.57
N VAL A 11 -30.04 -34.61 -38.41
CA VAL A 11 -29.50 -33.25 -38.18
C VAL A 11 -28.95 -33.05 -36.76
N ILE A 12 -29.29 -33.88 -35.77
CA ILE A 12 -28.70 -33.76 -34.42
C ILE A 12 -27.41 -34.59 -34.31
N ALA A 13 -26.40 -34.25 -35.11
CA ALA A 13 -25.05 -34.79 -34.95
C ALA A 13 -23.94 -33.73 -35.09
N PHE A 14 -24.30 -32.44 -34.99
CA PHE A 14 -23.33 -31.33 -34.93
C PHE A 14 -23.67 -30.29 -33.85
N ALA A 15 -24.40 -30.68 -32.80
CA ALA A 15 -24.61 -29.85 -31.61
C ALA A 15 -23.86 -30.38 -30.36
N GLY A 16 -23.11 -31.48 -30.48
CA GLY A 16 -22.44 -32.13 -29.33
C GLY A 16 -20.92 -31.94 -29.24
N GLY A 17 -20.26 -31.42 -30.28
CA GLY A 17 -18.79 -31.46 -30.38
C GLY A 17 -18.04 -30.21 -29.91
N LEU A 18 -18.67 -29.04 -29.90
CA LEU A 18 -17.99 -27.77 -29.59
C LEU A 18 -18.36 -27.18 -28.21
N PHE A 19 -19.32 -27.79 -27.50
CA PHE A 19 -19.73 -27.34 -26.16
C PHE A 19 -18.99 -28.04 -25.02
N GLY A 20 -18.17 -29.07 -25.30
CA GLY A 20 -17.49 -29.86 -24.27
C GLY A 20 -16.13 -29.30 -23.81
N THR A 21 -15.44 -28.51 -24.63
CA THR A 21 -14.06 -28.08 -24.33
C THR A 21 -13.95 -26.67 -23.74
N LEU A 22 -14.99 -25.84 -23.82
CA LEU A 22 -15.03 -24.54 -23.14
C LEU A 22 -15.57 -24.62 -21.69
N ALA A 23 -16.18 -25.75 -21.30
CA ALA A 23 -16.66 -25.94 -19.93
C ALA A 23 -15.56 -26.42 -18.97
N ALA A 24 -14.48 -27.05 -19.46
CA ALA A 24 -13.45 -27.63 -18.60
C ALA A 24 -12.41 -26.63 -18.07
N THR A 25 -12.26 -25.45 -18.69
CA THR A 25 -11.32 -24.42 -18.23
C THR A 25 -11.89 -23.52 -17.13
N SER A 26 -13.21 -23.59 -16.87
CA SER A 26 -13.92 -22.73 -15.91
C SER A 26 -14.17 -23.38 -14.54
N TRP A 27 -13.46 -24.47 -14.21
CA TRP A 27 -13.61 -25.18 -12.92
C TRP A 27 -12.34 -25.21 -12.06
N ILE A 28 -11.37 -24.33 -12.34
CA ILE A 28 -10.36 -23.95 -11.33
C ILE A 28 -10.68 -22.54 -10.86
N ALA A 29 -11.90 -22.35 -10.38
CA ALA A 29 -12.11 -21.34 -9.34
C ALA A 29 -11.40 -21.87 -8.10
N ALA A 30 -10.07 -21.69 -8.05
CA ALA A 30 -9.31 -21.92 -6.84
C ALA A 30 -9.99 -21.08 -5.76
N SER A 31 -10.63 -21.76 -4.82
CA SER A 31 -11.18 -21.16 -3.63
C SER A 31 -9.99 -20.61 -2.84
N ARG A 32 -9.60 -19.36 -3.14
CA ARG A 32 -8.71 -18.60 -2.28
C ARG A 32 -9.48 -18.39 -0.99
N ARG A 33 -9.35 -19.32 -0.06
CA ARG A 33 -9.69 -19.06 1.33
C ARG A 33 -8.89 -17.81 1.71
N PRO A 34 -9.54 -16.74 2.21
CA PRO A 34 -8.79 -15.63 2.74
C PRO A 34 -7.89 -16.20 3.83
N VAL A 35 -6.57 -16.15 3.60
CA VAL A 35 -5.61 -16.38 4.67
C VAL A 35 -5.78 -15.18 5.58
N ALA A 36 -6.33 -15.41 6.77
CA ALA A 36 -6.28 -14.41 7.81
C ALA A 36 -4.79 -14.19 8.12
N LEU A 37 -4.24 -13.06 7.67
CA LEU A 37 -2.94 -12.62 8.10
C LEU A 37 -3.00 -12.43 9.62
N GLU A 38 -1.94 -12.79 10.33
CA GLU A 38 -1.82 -12.43 11.75
C GLU A 38 -2.02 -10.92 11.91
N ALA A 39 -2.57 -10.51 13.05
CA ALA A 39 -2.75 -9.10 13.33
C ALA A 39 -1.38 -8.39 13.25
N PRO A 40 -1.28 -7.25 12.54
CA PRO A 40 -0.02 -6.52 12.45
C PRO A 40 0.43 -6.10 13.85
N ARG A 41 1.71 -6.36 14.15
CA ARG A 41 2.34 -5.89 15.39
C ARG A 41 2.87 -4.48 15.18
N PHE A 42 2.40 -3.54 15.98
CA PHE A 42 2.96 -2.21 16.05
C PHE A 42 4.08 -2.18 17.12
N VAL A 43 5.20 -1.55 16.79
CA VAL A 43 6.34 -1.35 17.69
C VAL A 43 6.65 0.14 17.70
N ASP A 44 6.80 0.71 18.89
CA ASP A 44 7.31 2.07 19.05
C ASP A 44 8.82 2.08 18.81
N GLU A 45 9.25 2.80 17.78
CA GLU A 45 10.67 3.02 17.44
C GLU A 45 11.07 4.49 17.56
N THR A 46 10.21 5.37 18.10
CA THR A 46 10.47 6.82 18.10
C THR A 46 11.80 7.13 18.78
N SER A 47 12.04 6.56 19.97
CA SER A 47 13.27 6.80 20.73
C SER A 47 14.55 6.28 20.04
N SER A 48 14.47 5.15 19.35
CA SER A 48 15.61 4.55 18.64
C SER A 48 15.84 5.13 17.24
N SER A 49 14.82 5.78 16.67
CA SER A 49 14.85 6.25 15.28
C SER A 49 15.73 7.48 15.06
N GLY A 50 16.06 8.23 16.11
CA GLY A 50 16.72 9.54 15.98
C GLY A 50 15.75 10.70 15.66
N LEU A 51 14.45 10.42 15.50
CA LEU A 51 13.42 11.43 15.30
C LEU A 51 13.03 12.08 16.63
N ALA A 52 13.61 13.24 16.92
CA ALA A 52 13.35 14.03 18.12
C ALA A 52 12.97 15.46 17.77
N HIS A 53 11.69 15.81 17.96
CA HIS A 53 11.15 17.13 17.60
C HIS A 53 10.03 17.55 18.56
N ILE A 54 9.94 18.85 18.82
CA ILE A 54 8.90 19.44 19.65
C ILE A 54 8.20 20.52 18.83
N TYR A 55 6.90 20.35 18.62
CA TYR A 55 6.03 21.44 18.20
C TYR A 55 5.61 22.20 19.46
N GLY A 56 6.09 23.44 19.60
CA GLY A 56 5.89 24.25 20.80
C GLY A 56 5.16 25.55 20.51
N GLY A 57 4.75 26.26 21.56
CA GLY A 57 4.08 27.55 21.46
C GLY A 57 2.92 27.68 22.44
N GLY A 58 2.41 28.91 22.58
CA GLY A 58 1.20 29.20 23.34
C GLY A 58 -0.08 28.85 22.58
N PHE A 59 -1.20 29.44 23.00
CA PHE A 59 -2.53 29.18 22.42
C PHE A 59 -2.60 29.42 20.90
N ASP A 60 -1.81 30.37 20.37
CA ASP A 60 -1.75 30.66 18.93
C ASP A 60 -1.27 29.47 18.08
N PHE A 61 -0.60 28.50 18.70
CA PHE A 61 -0.11 27.28 18.06
C PHE A 61 -0.96 26.04 18.40
N ALA A 62 -2.08 26.18 19.11
CA ALA A 62 -2.86 25.03 19.59
C ALA A 62 -3.45 24.13 18.49
N VAL A 63 -3.50 24.59 17.24
CA VAL A 63 -4.02 23.83 16.09
C VAL A 63 -3.00 22.83 15.51
N GLY A 64 -1.73 22.89 15.92
CA GLY A 64 -0.65 22.05 15.39
C GLY A 64 0.04 22.62 14.15
N GLY A 65 1.12 21.97 13.70
CA GLY A 65 2.01 22.48 12.63
C GLY A 65 2.04 21.68 11.33
N GLY A 66 1.52 20.46 11.34
CA GLY A 66 1.58 19.57 10.18
C GLY A 66 2.96 18.94 9.94
N VAL A 67 2.99 18.04 8.96
CA VAL A 67 4.14 17.24 8.55
C VAL A 67 4.15 17.18 7.02
N ALA A 68 5.32 17.27 6.40
CA ALA A 68 5.52 16.95 5.00
C ALA A 68 6.46 15.76 4.86
N ILE A 69 6.15 14.88 3.89
CA ILE A 69 6.93 13.69 3.57
C ILE A 69 7.32 13.78 2.09
N LEU A 70 8.62 13.82 1.81
CA LEU A 70 9.16 13.96 0.47
C LEU A 70 10.57 13.40 0.41
N ASP A 71 10.98 12.92 -0.75
CA ASP A 71 12.38 12.54 -1.02
C ASP A 71 13.16 13.80 -1.41
N CYS A 72 13.83 14.44 -0.44
CA CYS A 72 14.48 15.74 -0.66
C CYS A 72 15.80 15.62 -1.42
N ASP A 73 16.51 14.50 -1.28
CA ASP A 73 17.83 14.29 -1.88
C ASP A 73 17.85 13.30 -3.06
N GLY A 74 16.72 12.69 -3.37
CA GLY A 74 16.52 11.84 -4.54
C GLY A 74 17.03 10.41 -4.35
N ASP A 75 17.22 9.96 -3.10
CA ASP A 75 17.75 8.63 -2.78
C ASP A 75 16.68 7.52 -2.73
N GLY A 76 15.42 7.88 -2.98
CA GLY A 76 14.27 6.98 -2.96
C GLY A 76 13.74 6.65 -1.56
N ARG A 77 14.25 7.29 -0.50
CA ARG A 77 13.77 7.17 0.88
C ARG A 77 13.09 8.48 1.27
N PRO A 78 11.77 8.45 1.58
CA PRO A 78 11.08 9.68 1.98
C PRO A 78 11.63 10.24 3.30
N ASP A 79 12.01 11.51 3.27
CA ASP A 79 12.41 12.35 4.39
C ASP A 79 11.18 12.98 5.09
N ILE A 80 11.40 13.59 6.25
CA ILE A 80 10.34 14.17 7.08
C ILE A 80 10.65 15.63 7.40
N TYR A 81 9.75 16.54 7.04
CA TYR A 81 9.78 17.92 7.51
C TYR A 81 8.67 18.17 8.53
N LEU A 82 9.05 18.65 9.72
CA LEU A 82 8.15 18.90 10.85
C LEU A 82 8.12 20.40 11.16
N ALA A 83 6.94 20.99 11.16
CA ALA A 83 6.76 22.35 11.66
C ALA A 83 7.06 22.43 13.16
N GLY A 84 7.60 23.55 13.65
CA GLY A 84 7.96 23.74 15.06
C GLY A 84 7.02 24.62 15.88
N GLY A 85 6.06 25.30 15.24
CA GLY A 85 5.18 26.26 15.90
C GLY A 85 5.98 27.51 16.27
N ALA A 86 6.08 27.82 17.56
CA ALA A 86 6.99 28.85 18.08
C ALA A 86 8.45 28.37 18.16
N GLN A 87 8.69 27.07 18.00
CA GLN A 87 10.03 26.51 17.85
C GLN A 87 10.38 26.42 16.36
N PRO A 88 11.67 26.26 16.03
CA PRO A 88 12.03 26.10 14.63
C PRO A 88 11.54 24.79 14.03
N ALA A 89 11.18 24.84 12.76
CA ALA A 89 10.90 23.65 11.98
C ALA A 89 12.17 22.81 11.74
N ALA A 90 12.00 21.53 11.47
CA ALA A 90 13.09 20.58 11.37
C ALA A 90 12.93 19.64 10.17
N LEU A 91 14.01 19.47 9.40
CA LEU A 91 14.14 18.44 8.38
C LEU A 91 14.91 17.24 8.95
N PHE A 92 14.38 16.04 8.71
CA PHE A 92 14.99 14.77 9.05
C PHE A 92 15.19 13.94 7.79
N ARG A 93 16.43 13.61 7.48
CA ARG A 93 16.80 12.71 6.40
C ARG A 93 16.57 11.26 6.81
N ASN A 94 15.99 10.45 5.93
CA ASN A 94 15.76 9.04 6.15
C ASN A 94 16.98 8.21 5.73
N GLU A 95 17.60 7.56 6.70
CA GLU A 95 18.76 6.68 6.52
C GLU A 95 18.41 5.21 6.82
N SER A 96 17.12 4.88 6.85
CA SER A 96 16.64 3.54 7.17
C SER A 96 17.01 2.55 6.06
N LEU A 97 17.45 1.36 6.46
CA LEU A 97 17.58 0.23 5.54
C LEU A 97 16.20 -0.37 5.25
N LEU A 98 15.95 -0.80 4.01
CA LEU A 98 14.70 -1.49 3.66
C LEU A 98 14.51 -2.75 4.53
N GLY A 99 13.41 -2.79 5.27
CA GLY A 99 13.09 -3.87 6.21
C GLY A 99 13.92 -3.85 7.51
N GLY A 100 14.77 -2.84 7.71
CA GLY A 100 15.51 -2.60 8.94
C GLY A 100 14.78 -1.65 9.90
N PRO A 101 15.39 -1.36 11.06
CA PRO A 101 14.87 -0.36 12.00
C PRO A 101 14.90 1.04 11.39
N LEU A 102 14.02 1.91 11.89
CA LEU A 102 13.99 3.31 11.47
C LEU A 102 15.29 4.03 11.88
N ARG A 103 15.84 4.82 10.96
CA ARG A 103 16.92 5.77 11.25
C ARG A 103 16.69 7.08 10.51
N PHE A 104 16.76 8.16 11.27
CA PHE A 104 16.70 9.52 10.79
C PHE A 104 17.86 10.34 11.36
N SER A 105 18.42 11.20 10.51
CA SER A 105 19.40 12.21 10.91
C SER A 105 18.79 13.59 10.72
N ARG A 106 18.92 14.47 11.72
CA ARG A 106 18.49 15.86 11.57
C ARG A 106 19.43 16.54 10.59
N VAL A 107 18.87 17.14 9.53
CA VAL A 107 19.64 17.94 8.58
C VAL A 107 19.93 19.29 9.23
N ALA A 108 21.15 19.79 9.05
CA ALA A 108 21.57 21.09 9.55
C ALA A 108 21.41 22.11 8.42
N ASP A 109 20.39 22.96 8.50
CA ASP A 109 20.09 23.93 7.46
C ASP A 109 19.44 25.21 8.01
N GLY A 110 19.74 26.34 7.37
CA GLY A 110 19.31 27.69 7.80
C GLY A 110 17.81 27.98 7.69
N ALA A 111 17.02 27.05 7.13
CA ALA A 111 15.55 27.10 7.14
C ALA A 111 14.97 26.82 8.53
N SER A 112 15.72 26.14 9.41
CA SER A 112 15.40 25.91 10.82
C SER A 112 15.75 27.09 11.73
N ALA A 113 15.98 28.30 11.18
CA ALA A 113 16.39 29.49 11.94
C ALA A 113 15.48 30.70 11.71
N LEU A 114 14.37 30.54 10.97
CA LEU A 114 13.39 31.58 10.71
C LEU A 114 12.19 31.49 11.66
#